data_AF-A0A9Q1BSK0-F1
#
_entry.id   AF-A0A9Q1BSK0-F1
#
_cell.length_a   1.000
_cell.length_b   1.000
_cell.length_c   1.000
_cell.angle_alpha   90.00
_cell.angle_beta   90.00
_cell.angle_gamma   90.00
#
_symmetry.space_group_name_H-M   'P 1'
#
loop_
_entity.id
_entity.type
_entity.pdbx_description
1 polymer ?
#
loop_
_entity_poly.entity_id
_entity_poly.type
_entity_poly.pdbx_seq_one_letter_code
_entity_poly.pdbx_strand_id
1 'polypeptide(L)'
;MLGARRAFGAPAPRRYDEPGSSGTAPELSELPQSPADKFRTRTFLVTVDTNAALQKRLDAYKDIAAKFGFLRDLKDLPDDQVIKNADSLQKAYPTDLEDSLPDELVHFSSFLNTEFATKALSATVPTAISAANSTTQTTTEEADGVAVIS
;
A
#
# COMPACT_ATOMS: atom_id res chain seq x y z
N MET A 1 -88.31 16.19 -0.82
CA MET A 1 -87.29 15.23 -0.32
C MET A 1 -85.92 15.85 -0.54
N LEU A 2 -85.32 16.40 0.52
CA LEU A 2 -84.05 17.12 0.49
C LEU A 2 -82.93 16.14 0.89
N GLY A 3 -82.03 15.83 -0.04
CA GLY A 3 -80.90 14.94 0.20
C GLY A 3 -79.84 15.62 1.06
N ALA A 4 -79.59 15.07 2.24
CA ALA A 4 -78.58 15.54 3.19
C ALA A 4 -77.16 15.31 2.65
N ARG A 5 -76.40 16.38 2.43
CA ARG A 5 -74.95 16.32 2.18
C ARG A 5 -74.24 16.02 3.50
N ARG A 6 -73.56 14.87 3.61
CA ARG A 6 -72.58 14.64 4.68
C ARG A 6 -71.39 15.57 4.45
N ALA A 7 -71.22 16.57 5.30
CA ALA A 7 -70.00 17.35 5.38
C ALA A 7 -68.89 16.45 5.96
N PHE A 8 -67.83 16.21 5.19
CA PHE A 8 -66.59 15.67 5.73
C PHE A 8 -65.93 16.76 6.58
N GLY A 9 -66.06 16.66 7.90
CA GLY A 9 -65.36 17.51 8.85
C GLY A 9 -63.85 17.24 8.78
N ALA A 10 -63.06 18.29 8.65
CA ALA A 10 -61.61 18.21 8.79
C ALA A 10 -61.24 17.64 10.18
N PRO A 11 -60.23 16.76 10.29
CA PRO A 11 -59.79 16.28 11.59
C PRO A 11 -59.19 17.43 12.41
N ALA A 12 -59.61 17.54 13.68
CA ALA A 12 -59.10 18.55 14.60
C ALA A 12 -57.57 18.45 14.75
N PRO A 13 -56.85 19.58 14.94
CA PRO A 13 -55.41 19.56 15.15
C PRO A 13 -55.08 18.77 16.43
N ARG A 14 -54.18 17.80 16.32
CA ARG A 14 -53.66 17.09 17.49
C ARG A 14 -52.95 18.12 18.38
N ARG A 15 -53.47 18.36 19.58
CA ARG A 15 -52.72 19.02 20.64
C ARG A 15 -51.51 18.15 20.94
N TYR A 16 -50.31 18.67 20.72
CA TYR A 16 -49.12 18.09 21.29
C TYR A 16 -49.11 18.51 22.76
N ASP A 17 -49.39 17.58 23.65
CA ASP A 17 -49.06 17.77 25.06
C ASP A 17 -47.53 17.80 25.14
N GLU A 18 -46.96 18.90 25.61
CA GLU A 18 -45.54 18.96 25.94
C GLU A 18 -45.28 18.17 27.24
N PRO A 19 -44.46 17.11 27.23
CA PRO A 19 -43.87 16.62 28.45
C PRO A 19 -42.61 17.45 28.75
N GLY A 20 -42.62 18.02 29.95
CA GLY A 20 -41.65 18.97 30.43
C GLY A 20 -40.19 18.51 30.41
N SER A 21 -39.35 19.52 30.37
CA SER A 21 -37.96 19.55 30.80
C SER A 21 -37.71 18.72 32.07
N SER A 22 -37.12 17.54 31.94
CA SER A 22 -36.25 16.97 32.97
C SER A 22 -35.28 15.95 32.39
N GLY A 23 -33.99 16.29 32.45
CA GLY A 23 -32.94 15.36 32.86
C GLY A 23 -32.51 14.26 31.89
N THR A 24 -31.21 14.31 31.58
CA THR A 24 -30.37 13.26 30.98
C THR A 24 -30.48 13.14 29.46
N ALA A 25 -29.54 13.79 28.76
CA ALA A 25 -29.22 13.43 27.38
C ALA A 25 -28.94 11.92 27.34
N PRO A 26 -29.60 11.15 26.45
CA PRO A 26 -29.30 9.74 26.34
C PRO A 26 -27.85 9.64 25.87
N GLU A 27 -27.04 9.05 26.73
CA GLU A 27 -25.76 8.48 26.34
C GLU A 27 -25.98 7.69 25.06
N LEU A 28 -25.21 7.98 24.01
CA LEU A 28 -25.29 7.34 22.69
C LEU A 28 -24.82 5.87 22.79
N SER A 29 -25.51 5.04 23.58
CA SER A 29 -25.16 3.65 23.81
C SER A 29 -26.12 2.72 23.06
N GLU A 30 -25.60 2.25 21.92
CA GLU A 30 -25.99 1.02 21.23
C GLU A 30 -27.46 0.86 20.82
N LEU A 31 -27.89 1.64 19.82
CA LEU A 31 -29.02 1.20 18.99
C LEU A 31 -28.68 -0.13 18.30
N PRO A 32 -29.63 -1.08 18.23
CA PRO A 32 -29.41 -2.36 17.59
C PRO A 32 -29.06 -2.16 16.10
N GLN A 33 -27.79 -2.41 15.77
CA GLN A 33 -27.28 -2.30 14.40
C GLN A 33 -27.73 -3.50 13.56
N SER A 34 -28.19 -3.23 12.33
CA SER A 34 -28.45 -4.30 11.37
C SER A 34 -27.16 -5.06 11.03
N PRO A 35 -27.24 -6.33 10.58
CA PRO A 35 -26.05 -7.06 10.11
C PRO A 35 -25.28 -6.28 9.02
N ALA A 36 -25.98 -5.54 8.16
CA ALA A 36 -25.38 -4.69 7.14
C ALA A 36 -24.59 -3.52 7.76
N ASP A 37 -25.11 -2.87 8.81
CA ASP A 37 -24.41 -1.78 9.49
C ASP A 37 -23.18 -2.29 10.25
N LYS A 38 -23.29 -3.47 10.86
CA LYS A 38 -22.13 -4.13 11.50
C LYS A 38 -21.04 -4.44 10.48
N PHE A 39 -21.39 -4.97 9.30
CA PHE A 39 -20.44 -5.20 8.22
C PHE A 39 -19.81 -3.90 7.71
N ARG A 40 -20.64 -2.87 7.45
CA ARG A 40 -20.18 -1.56 6.96
C ARG A 40 -19.16 -0.95 7.91
N THR A 41 -19.49 -0.86 9.20
CA THR A 41 -18.65 -0.19 10.19
C THR A 41 -17.42 -1.01 10.57
N ARG A 42 -17.55 -2.33 10.77
CA ARG A 42 -16.46 -3.15 11.30
C ARG A 42 -15.50 -3.67 10.24
N THR A 43 -15.94 -3.82 8.99
CA THR A 43 -15.16 -4.51 7.96
C THR A 43 -14.97 -3.64 6.73
N PHE A 44 -16.04 -3.10 6.16
CA PHE A 44 -15.94 -2.33 4.92
C PHE A 44 -15.13 -1.05 5.11
N LEU A 45 -15.48 -0.21 6.10
CA LEU A 45 -14.75 1.04 6.35
C LEU A 45 -13.29 0.77 6.71
N VAL A 46 -13.03 -0.19 7.59
CA VAL A 46 -11.66 -0.62 7.93
C VAL A 46 -10.89 -1.02 6.67
N THR A 47 -11.49 -1.79 5.77
CA THR A 47 -10.84 -2.21 4.51
C THR A 47 -10.54 -0.99 3.62
N VAL A 48 -11.48 -0.07 3.46
CA VAL A 48 -11.26 1.17 2.69
C VAL A 48 -10.14 2.01 3.29
N ASP A 49 -10.14 2.20 4.60
CA ASP A 49 -9.12 2.97 5.31
C ASP A 49 -7.74 2.32 5.18
N THR A 50 -7.67 0.99 5.32
CA THR A 50 -6.41 0.26 5.13
C THR A 50 -5.87 0.40 3.71
N ASN A 51 -6.73 0.32 2.69
CA ASN A 51 -6.33 0.51 1.30
C ASN A 51 -5.83 1.94 1.05
N ALA A 52 -6.51 2.95 1.58
CA ALA A 52 -6.05 4.34 1.48
C ALA A 52 -4.69 4.56 2.17
N ALA A 53 -4.49 3.96 3.35
CA ALA A 53 -3.22 4.03 4.06
C ALA A 53 -2.08 3.31 3.32
N LEU A 54 -2.35 2.15 2.72
CA LEU A 54 -1.38 1.42 1.89
C LEU A 54 -1.00 2.23 0.66
N GLN A 55 -1.97 2.88 0.00
CA GLN A 55 -1.70 3.74 -1.14
C GLN A 55 -0.79 4.92 -0.75
N LYS A 56 -1.08 5.57 0.38
CA LYS A 56 -0.22 6.65 0.91
C LYS A 56 1.22 6.17 1.16
N ARG A 57 1.39 4.97 1.70
CA ARG A 57 2.73 4.38 1.92
C ARG A 57 3.43 4.06 0.60
N LEU A 58 2.71 3.48 -0.35
CA LEU A 58 3.24 3.17 -1.67
C LEU A 58 3.78 4.44 -2.35
N ASP A 59 3.01 5.52 -2.31
CA ASP A 59 3.43 6.77 -2.94
C ASP A 59 4.63 7.40 -2.20
N ALA A 60 4.67 7.34 -0.87
CA ALA A 60 5.86 7.75 -0.11
C ALA A 60 7.11 6.91 -0.46
N TYR A 61 6.96 5.60 -0.65
CA TYR A 61 8.08 4.74 -1.07
C TYR A 61 8.53 5.00 -2.49
N LYS A 62 7.61 5.34 -3.41
CA LYS A 62 7.97 5.78 -4.77
C LYS A 62 8.79 7.07 -4.72
N ASP A 63 8.40 8.03 -3.88
CA ASP A 63 9.12 9.29 -3.73
C ASP A 63 10.55 9.06 -3.19
N ILE A 64 10.69 8.19 -2.20
CA ILE A 64 12.02 7.79 -1.67
C ILE A 64 12.83 7.09 -2.76
N ALA A 65 12.23 6.13 -3.47
CA ALA A 65 12.90 5.41 -4.56
C ALA A 65 13.31 6.33 -5.71
N ALA A 66 12.51 7.35 -6.03
CA ALA A 66 12.84 8.33 -7.04
C ALA A 66 14.06 9.19 -6.66
N LYS A 67 14.21 9.52 -5.36
CA LYS A 67 15.32 10.33 -4.85
C LYS A 67 16.61 9.52 -4.66
N PHE A 68 16.52 8.34 -4.07
CA PHE A 68 17.68 7.56 -3.61
C PHE A 68 17.91 6.27 -4.41
N GLY A 69 16.97 5.84 -5.24
CA GLY A 69 17.00 4.52 -5.88
C GLY A 69 18.22 4.32 -6.79
N PHE A 70 18.74 5.38 -7.39
CA PHE A 70 19.93 5.33 -8.24
C PHE A 70 21.20 4.87 -7.51
N LEU A 71 21.27 5.03 -6.18
CA LEU A 71 22.41 4.59 -5.35
C LEU A 71 22.58 3.07 -5.35
N ARG A 72 21.49 2.31 -5.58
CA ARG A 72 21.54 0.84 -5.65
C ARG A 72 22.34 0.37 -6.86
N ASP A 73 22.15 1.05 -7.98
CA ASP A 73 22.68 0.65 -9.28
C ASP A 73 23.91 1.51 -9.64
N LEU A 74 24.50 2.20 -8.67
CA LEU A 74 25.54 3.22 -8.86
C LEU A 74 26.77 2.69 -9.61
N LYS A 75 27.08 1.40 -9.44
CA LYS A 75 28.18 0.71 -10.12
C LYS A 75 27.99 0.63 -11.64
N ASP A 76 26.74 0.48 -12.07
CA ASP A 76 26.35 0.20 -13.45
C ASP A 76 25.79 1.44 -14.18
N LEU A 77 25.59 2.56 -13.45
CA LEU A 77 25.13 3.81 -14.01
C LEU A 77 26.27 4.58 -14.70
N PRO A 78 26.03 5.21 -15.86
CA PRO A 78 27.00 6.11 -16.48
C PRO A 78 27.14 7.41 -15.68
N ASP A 79 28.33 8.00 -15.69
CA ASP A 79 28.68 9.19 -14.90
C ASP A 79 27.70 10.35 -15.11
N ASP A 80 27.27 10.63 -16.34
CA ASP A 80 26.29 11.68 -16.65
C ASP A 80 24.97 11.50 -15.88
N GLN A 81 24.52 10.25 -15.71
CA GLN A 81 23.31 9.94 -14.94
C GLN A 81 23.56 9.97 -13.43
N VAL A 82 24.75 9.57 -12.99
CA VAL A 82 25.16 9.71 -11.58
C VAL A 82 25.12 11.18 -11.18
N ILE A 83 25.76 12.05 -11.96
CA ILE A 83 25.81 13.50 -11.73
C ILE A 83 24.39 14.08 -11.71
N LYS A 84 23.58 13.79 -12.73
CA LYS A 84 22.21 14.30 -12.81
C LYS A 84 21.34 13.89 -11.61
N ASN A 85 21.45 12.64 -11.17
CA ASN A 85 20.67 12.14 -10.03
C ASN A 85 21.20 12.71 -8.71
N ALA A 86 22.51 12.81 -8.55
CA ALA A 86 23.16 13.43 -7.41
C ALA A 86 22.81 14.91 -7.28
N ASP A 87 22.84 15.67 -8.37
CA ASP A 87 22.37 17.07 -8.42
C ASP A 87 20.92 17.20 -7.99
N SER A 88 20.07 16.29 -8.47
CA SER A 88 18.64 16.30 -8.13
C SER A 88 18.42 15.99 -6.65
N LEU A 89 19.25 15.10 -6.08
CA LEU A 89 19.22 14.75 -4.67
C LEU A 89 19.74 15.91 -3.80
N GLN A 90 20.86 16.53 -4.19
CA GLN A 90 21.44 17.68 -3.51
C GLN A 90 20.47 18.87 -3.48
N LYS A 91 19.81 19.17 -4.60
CA LYS A 91 18.77 20.21 -4.67
C LYS A 91 17.56 19.92 -3.79
N ALA A 92 17.26 18.64 -3.54
CA ALA A 92 16.16 18.26 -2.65
C ALA A 92 16.53 18.41 -1.16
N TYR A 93 17.83 18.43 -0.83
CA TYR A 93 18.36 18.54 0.54
C TYR A 93 19.58 19.48 0.60
N PRO A 94 19.42 20.77 0.23
CA PRO A 94 20.55 21.69 0.04
C PRO A 94 21.28 22.06 1.35
N THR A 95 20.65 21.81 2.50
CA THR A 95 21.26 22.04 3.82
C THR A 95 21.99 20.81 4.36
N ASP A 96 21.68 19.63 3.81
CA ASP A 96 22.19 18.36 4.32
C ASP A 96 23.28 17.78 3.41
N LEU A 97 23.35 18.24 2.15
CA LEU A 97 24.24 17.72 1.12
C LEU A 97 25.09 18.82 0.51
N GLU A 98 26.40 18.58 0.43
CA GLU A 98 27.37 19.51 -0.13
C GLU A 98 27.31 19.57 -1.67
N ASP A 99 27.73 20.69 -2.25
CA ASP A 99 27.78 20.87 -3.71
C ASP A 99 28.75 19.90 -4.40
N SER A 100 29.70 19.32 -3.67
CA SER A 100 30.66 18.31 -4.17
C SER A 100 30.09 16.90 -4.30
N LEU A 101 28.88 16.64 -3.79
CA LEU A 101 28.25 15.32 -3.81
C LEU A 101 28.26 14.63 -5.19
N PRO A 102 27.94 15.31 -6.32
CA PRO A 102 27.96 14.69 -7.63
C PRO A 102 29.33 14.11 -8.00
N ASP A 103 30.40 14.88 -7.77
CA ASP A 103 31.77 14.46 -8.08
C ASP A 103 32.21 13.31 -7.16
N GLU A 104 31.86 13.37 -5.88
CA GLU A 104 32.13 12.29 -4.91
C GLU A 104 31.47 10.98 -5.32
N LEU A 105 30.22 11.03 -5.80
CA LEU A 105 29.49 9.84 -6.24
C LEU A 105 30.04 9.25 -7.55
N VAL A 106 30.59 10.06 -8.45
CA VAL A 106 31.31 9.57 -9.65
C VAL A 106 32.63 8.89 -9.27
N HIS A 107 33.38 9.46 -8.34
CA HIS A 107 34.58 8.80 -7.83
C HIS A 107 34.24 7.50 -7.09
N PHE A 108 33.15 7.51 -6.32
CA PHE A 108 32.69 6.32 -5.62
C PHE A 108 32.19 5.23 -6.58
N SER A 109 31.44 5.58 -7.63
CA SER A 109 31.02 4.62 -8.67
C SER A 109 32.23 3.97 -9.35
N SER A 110 33.25 4.76 -9.67
CA SER A 110 34.52 4.29 -10.22
C SER A 110 35.24 3.35 -9.26
N PHE A 111 35.25 3.68 -7.97
CA PHE A 111 35.84 2.85 -6.93
C PHE A 111 35.14 1.48 -6.78
N LEU A 112 33.80 1.43 -6.91
CA LEU A 112 33.03 0.17 -6.85
C LEU A 112 33.40 -0.82 -7.97
N ASN A 113 33.99 -0.34 -9.06
CA ASN A 113 34.48 -1.16 -10.18
C ASN A 113 35.91 -1.69 -9.98
N THR A 114 36.56 -1.38 -8.85
CA THR A 114 37.90 -1.89 -8.56
C THR A 114 37.89 -3.33 -8.03
N GLU A 115 38.96 -4.08 -8.27
CA GLU A 115 39.19 -5.42 -7.72
C GLU A 115 39.12 -5.46 -6.18
N PHE A 116 39.54 -4.36 -5.55
CA PHE A 116 39.47 -4.22 -4.09
C PHE A 116 38.02 -4.22 -3.60
N ALA A 117 37.17 -3.37 -4.19
CA ALA A 117 35.77 -3.25 -3.82
C ALA A 117 34.97 -4.52 -4.15
N THR A 118 35.20 -5.12 -5.31
CA THR A 118 34.52 -6.37 -5.70
C THR A 118 34.85 -7.53 -4.77
N LYS A 119 36.13 -7.67 -4.39
CA LYS A 119 36.56 -8.67 -3.41
C LYS A 119 35.89 -8.46 -2.05
N ALA A 120 35.82 -7.22 -1.56
CA ALA A 120 35.16 -6.89 -0.30
C ALA A 120 33.64 -7.19 -0.33
N LEU A 121 32.96 -6.87 -1.43
CA LEU A 121 31.53 -7.15 -1.61
C LEU A 121 31.25 -8.65 -1.70
N SER A 122 32.10 -9.42 -2.39
CA SER A 122 31.97 -10.89 -2.51
C SER A 122 32.24 -11.65 -1.20
N ALA A 123 33.04 -11.07 -0.30
CA ALA A 123 33.40 -11.69 0.98
C ALA A 123 32.28 -11.60 2.05
N THR A 124 31.17 -10.93 1.77
CA THR A 124 30.15 -10.55 2.77
C THR A 124 28.79 -11.25 2.57
N VAL A 125 28.73 -12.46 2.02
CA VAL A 125 27.47 -13.20 1.89
C VAL A 125 27.20 -14.08 3.12
N PRO A 126 26.19 -13.78 3.97
CA PRO A 126 25.36 -14.81 4.56
C PRO A 126 24.23 -15.17 3.58
N THR A 127 24.28 -16.40 3.09
CA THR A 127 23.19 -17.04 2.35
C THR A 127 21.99 -17.24 3.27
N ALA A 128 21.03 -16.32 3.20
CA ALA A 128 19.63 -16.53 3.59
C ALA A 128 18.86 -15.36 2.98
N ILE A 129 18.20 -15.49 1.83
CA ILE A 129 16.93 -16.20 1.64
C ILE A 129 16.92 -16.74 0.20
N SER A 130 17.20 -18.04 0.04
CA SER A 130 16.86 -18.78 -1.18
C SER A 130 16.55 -20.22 -0.78
N ALA A 131 15.47 -20.40 -0.03
CA ALA A 131 14.90 -21.72 0.26
C ALA A 131 13.42 -21.57 0.61
N ALA A 132 12.58 -21.40 -0.41
CA ALA A 132 11.17 -21.74 -0.36
C ALA A 132 10.69 -22.12 -1.77
N ASN A 133 11.17 -23.28 -2.21
CA ASN A 133 10.47 -24.31 -2.99
C ASN A 133 9.70 -23.88 -4.26
N SER A 134 10.39 -23.91 -5.39
CA SER A 134 9.79 -24.39 -6.65
C SER A 134 9.97 -25.90 -6.72
N THR A 135 9.00 -26.67 -6.21
CA THR A 135 8.91 -28.10 -6.51
C THR A 135 8.38 -28.25 -7.93
N THR A 136 9.28 -28.40 -8.90
CA THR A 136 8.96 -28.97 -10.21
C THR A 136 9.68 -30.31 -10.24
N GLN A 137 8.95 -31.42 -10.12
CA GLN A 137 9.49 -32.73 -10.45
C GLN A 137 8.90 -33.19 -11.78
N THR A 138 9.86 -33.28 -12.69
CA THR A 138 9.89 -33.80 -14.05
C THR A 138 9.39 -35.24 -14.12
N THR A 139 8.67 -35.52 -15.20
CA THR A 139 8.32 -36.84 -15.75
C THR A 139 9.52 -37.77 -15.85
N THR A 140 9.39 -38.96 -15.27
CA THR A 140 10.26 -40.12 -15.52
C THR A 140 9.52 -41.05 -16.48
N GLU A 141 9.97 -41.14 -17.73
CA GLU A 141 9.69 -42.28 -18.61
C GLU A 141 10.69 -43.39 -18.26
N GLU A 142 10.19 -44.50 -17.70
CA GLU A 142 10.87 -45.79 -17.77
C GLU A 142 10.05 -46.74 -18.66
N ALA A 143 10.78 -47.41 -19.55
CA ALA A 143 10.30 -48.42 -20.47
C ALA A 143 10.09 -49.76 -19.77
N ASP A 144 9.02 -50.49 -20.09
CA ASP A 144 9.09 -51.90 -20.51
C ASP A 144 7.71 -52.36 -21.02
N GLY A 145 7.65 -53.16 -22.09
CA GLY A 145 6.38 -53.62 -22.63
C GLY A 145 6.45 -54.28 -24.01
N VAL A 146 7.00 -55.48 -24.05
CA VAL A 146 6.99 -56.44 -25.17
C VAL A 146 5.55 -56.85 -25.58
N ALA A 147 5.22 -56.75 -26.87
CA ALA A 147 4.27 -57.60 -27.62
C ALA A 147 4.45 -57.28 -29.13
N VAL A 148 5.13 -58.10 -29.95
CA VAL A 148 4.72 -59.37 -30.57
C VAL A 148 3.41 -59.29 -31.38
N ILE A 149 3.53 -59.83 -32.60
CA ILE A 149 2.57 -60.36 -33.59
C ILE A 149 1.83 -59.45 -34.59
N SER A 150 2.22 -59.71 -35.86
CA SER A 150 1.54 -59.67 -37.17
C SER A 150 1.31 -58.33 -37.86
#